data_AF-A0A7C4D5Q7-F1
#
_entry.id   AF-A0A7C4D5Q7-F1
#
_cell.length_a   1.000
_cell.length_b   1.000
_cell.length_c   1.000
_cell.angle_alpha   90.00
_cell.angle_beta   90.00
_cell.angle_gamma   90.00
#
_symmetry.space_group_name_H-M   'P 1'
#
loop_
_entity.id
_entity.type
_entity.pdbx_description
1 polymer ?
#
loop_
_entity_poly.entity_id
_entity_poly.type
_entity_poly.pdbx_seq_one_letter_code
_entity_poly.pdbx_strand_id
1 'polypeptide(L)'
;MAVQIGDEVAFVSKDGWFTIGDQTQKPEDYDRQIAGHIAGIVSYERAWQAAIEYLKGFPKETLLNQQKFFKQVYEPVRDRFLEVILNPRILRKDLTKWF
;
A
#
# COMPACT_ATOMS: atom_id res chain seq x y z
N MET A 1 6.85 21.81 -2.77
CA MET A 1 5.59 21.93 -3.54
C MET A 1 4.57 20.97 -2.94
N ALA A 2 3.30 21.08 -3.30
CA ALA A 2 2.25 20.19 -2.81
C ALA A 2 1.48 19.59 -3.98
N VAL A 3 1.06 18.33 -3.86
CA VAL A 3 0.28 17.60 -4.85
C VAL A 3 -0.94 16.97 -4.19
N GLN A 4 -2.04 16.90 -4.92
CA GLN A 4 -3.26 16.23 -4.44
C GLN A 4 -3.14 14.72 -4.68
N ILE A 5 -3.30 13.92 -3.62
CA ILE A 5 -3.34 12.46 -3.66
C ILE A 5 -4.66 12.02 -3.02
N GLY A 6 -5.62 11.66 -3.86
CA GLY A 6 -6.95 11.33 -3.37
C GLY A 6 -7.63 12.54 -2.74
N ASP A 7 -8.09 12.42 -1.49
CA ASP A 7 -8.66 13.49 -0.68
C ASP A 7 -7.65 14.22 0.23
N GLU A 8 -6.35 13.90 0.14
CA GLU A 8 -5.30 14.56 0.92
C GLU A 8 -4.23 15.25 0.06
N VAL A 9 -3.48 16.14 0.72
CA VAL A 9 -2.36 16.87 0.14
C VAL A 9 -1.04 16.26 0.62
N ALA A 10 -0.19 15.88 -0.32
CA ALA A 10 1.17 15.42 -0.06
C ALA A 10 2.19 16.47 -0.46
N PHE A 11 3.26 16.60 0.33
CA PHE A 11 4.37 17.48 0.00
C PHE A 11 5.39 16.77 -0.88
N VAL A 12 5.93 17.50 -1.84
CA VAL A 12 6.99 17.04 -2.74
C VAL A 12 8.14 18.05 -2.81
N SER A 13 9.36 17.53 -2.94
CA SER A 13 10.58 18.28 -3.18
C SER A 13 10.57 18.96 -4.56
N LYS A 14 11.59 19.78 -4.84
CA LYS A 14 11.77 20.42 -6.15
C LYS A 14 11.97 19.39 -7.28
N ASP A 15 12.52 18.23 -6.93
CA ASP A 15 12.81 17.14 -7.87
C ASP A 15 11.62 16.17 -8.03
N GLY A 16 10.47 16.46 -7.40
CA GLY A 16 9.24 15.68 -7.53
C GLY A 16 9.09 14.52 -6.53
N TRP A 17 10.08 14.28 -5.67
CA TRP A 17 10.01 13.23 -4.63
C TRP A 17 9.12 13.62 -3.46
N PHE A 18 8.37 12.68 -2.90
CA PHE A 18 7.58 12.91 -1.68
C PHE A 18 8.46 13.30 -0.48
N THR A 19 7.91 14.09 0.42
CA THR A 19 8.58 14.55 1.64
C THR A 19 7.70 14.30 2.87
N ILE A 20 8.28 13.73 3.92
CA ILE A 20 7.63 13.54 5.22
C ILE A 20 8.45 14.35 6.24
N GLY A 21 7.82 15.33 6.88
CA GLY A 21 8.55 16.31 7.70
C GLY A 21 9.58 17.07 6.85
N ASP A 22 10.85 16.99 7.25
CA ASP A 22 12.00 17.56 6.54
C ASP A 22 12.75 16.55 5.66
N GLN A 23 12.30 15.29 5.61
CA GLN A 23 12.99 14.21 4.91
C GLN A 23 12.37 13.89 3.54
N THR A 24 13.16 14.06 2.49
CA THR A 24 12.85 13.57 1.13
C THR A 24 12.92 12.05 1.06
N GLN A 25 11.89 11.43 0.49
CA GLN A 25 11.78 9.99 0.30
C GLN A 25 12.31 9.61 -1.09
N LYS A 26 13.53 9.09 -1.17
CA LYS A 26 14.15 8.68 -2.44
C LYS A 26 13.85 7.21 -2.79
N PRO A 27 13.90 6.82 -4.06
CA PRO A 27 13.76 5.41 -4.46
C PRO A 27 14.74 4.48 -3.75
N GLU A 28 16.00 4.89 -3.59
CA GLU A 28 17.01 4.07 -2.93
C GLU A 28 16.73 3.86 -1.43
N ASP A 29 16.04 4.81 -0.80
CA ASP A 29 15.59 4.68 0.59
C ASP A 29 14.47 3.65 0.71
N TYR A 30 13.53 3.65 -0.24
CA TYR A 30 12.49 2.63 -0.31
C TYR A 30 13.07 1.22 -0.49
N ASP A 31 14.02 1.06 -1.42
CA ASP A 31 14.64 -0.24 -1.67
C ASP A 31 15.35 -0.76 -0.42
N ARG A 32 16.11 0.11 0.26
CA ARG A 32 16.86 -0.24 1.46
C ARG A 32 15.97 -0.51 2.67
N GLN A 33 14.96 0.32 2.91
CA GLN A 33 14.20 0.29 4.17
C GLN A 33 12.91 -0.52 4.09
N ILE A 34 12.36 -0.72 2.88
CA ILE A 34 11.08 -1.39 2.68
C ILE A 34 11.30 -2.67 1.88
N ALA A 35 11.84 -2.58 0.65
CA ALA A 35 11.96 -3.75 -0.21
C ALA A 35 12.90 -4.81 0.39
N GLY A 36 14.03 -4.39 0.97
CA GLY A 36 14.95 -5.29 1.67
C GLY A 36 14.34 -6.03 2.86
N HIS A 37 13.51 -5.35 3.66
CA HIS A 37 12.82 -5.98 4.78
C HIS A 37 11.76 -6.99 4.32
N ILE A 38 11.01 -6.67 3.27
CA ILE A 38 10.05 -7.61 2.67
C ILE A 38 10.78 -8.83 2.12
N ALA A 39 11.86 -8.60 1.35
CA ALA A 39 12.67 -9.64 0.73
C ALA A 39 13.29 -10.62 1.74
N GLY A 40 13.55 -10.17 2.97
CA GLY A 40 14.00 -11.01 4.08
C GLY A 40 12.96 -12.01 4.61
N ILE A 41 11.67 -11.83 4.26
CA ILE A 41 10.55 -12.66 4.72
C ILE A 41 9.95 -13.46 3.54
N VAL A 42 9.77 -12.82 2.39
CA VAL A 42 9.16 -13.40 1.19
C VAL A 42 9.70 -12.69 -0.06
N SER A 43 9.64 -13.32 -1.24
CA SER A 43 9.97 -12.62 -2.51
C SER A 43 9.21 -11.30 -2.61
N TYR A 44 9.96 -10.22 -2.86
CA TYR A 44 9.41 -8.88 -3.01
C TYR A 44 8.40 -8.83 -4.15
N GLU A 45 8.71 -9.45 -5.29
CA GLU A 45 7.85 -9.50 -6.47
C GLU A 45 6.52 -10.17 -6.13
N ARG A 46 6.56 -11.25 -5.36
CA ARG A 46 5.36 -11.96 -4.91
C ARG A 46 4.52 -11.10 -3.96
N ALA A 47 5.16 -10.42 -3.01
CA ALA A 47 4.47 -9.52 -2.09
C ALA A 47 3.84 -8.33 -2.83
N TRP A 48 4.57 -7.74 -3.78
CA TRP A 48 4.11 -6.64 -4.62
C TRP A 48 2.91 -7.05 -5.46
N GLN A 49 2.98 -8.19 -6.15
CA GLN A 49 1.86 -8.68 -6.96
C GLN A 49 0.63 -8.95 -6.09
N ALA A 50 0.81 -9.54 -4.91
CA ALA A 50 -0.30 -9.80 -3.99
C ALA A 50 -0.97 -8.50 -3.50
N ALA A 51 -0.18 -7.45 -3.22
CA ALA A 51 -0.72 -6.14 -2.87
C ALA A 51 -1.54 -5.53 -4.01
N ILE A 52 -1.04 -5.55 -5.24
CA ILE A 52 -1.78 -5.03 -6.40
C ILE A 52 -3.07 -5.82 -6.64
N GLU A 53 -3.02 -7.16 -6.60
CA GLU A 53 -4.23 -7.99 -6.77
C GLU A 53 -5.25 -7.77 -5.65
N TYR A 54 -4.79 -7.57 -4.42
CA TYR A 54 -5.67 -7.21 -3.31
C TYR A 54 -6.38 -5.87 -3.55
N LEU A 55 -5.61 -4.84 -3.92
CA LEU A 55 -6.13 -3.48 -4.14
C LEU A 55 -7.12 -3.40 -5.30
N LYS A 56 -6.97 -4.24 -6.35
CA LYS A 56 -7.94 -4.34 -7.47
C LYS A 56 -9.34 -4.73 -7.03
N GLY A 57 -9.51 -5.33 -5.85
CA GLY A 57 -10.81 -5.70 -5.31
C GLY A 57 -11.65 -4.52 -4.80
N PHE A 58 -11.10 -3.31 -4.75
CA PHE A 58 -11.77 -2.15 -4.17
C PHE A 58 -12.11 -1.09 -5.23
N PRO A 59 -13.23 -0.35 -5.05
CA PRO A 59 -13.56 0.74 -5.94
C PRO A 59 -12.56 1.89 -5.79
N LYS A 60 -12.32 2.61 -6.88
CA LYS A 60 -11.38 3.74 -6.93
C LYS A 60 -11.67 4.80 -5.85
N GLU A 61 -12.94 5.05 -5.53
CA GLU A 61 -13.33 6.00 -4.48
C GLU A 61 -12.81 5.58 -3.10
N THR A 62 -12.89 4.28 -2.75
CA THR A 62 -12.32 3.75 -1.51
C THR A 62 -10.80 3.89 -1.49
N LEU A 63 -10.14 3.67 -2.63
CA LEU A 63 -8.68 3.78 -2.73
C LEU A 63 -8.17 5.23 -2.63
N LEU A 64 -8.98 6.20 -3.06
CA LEU A 64 -8.63 7.62 -3.08
C LEU A 64 -9.10 8.39 -1.84
N ASN A 65 -9.90 7.79 -0.97
CA ASN A 65 -10.29 8.41 0.30
C ASN A 65 -9.45 7.82 1.42
N GLN A 66 -8.60 8.62 2.07
CA GLN A 66 -7.64 8.10 3.05
C GLN A 66 -8.30 7.39 4.23
N GLN A 67 -9.41 7.91 4.73
CA GLN A 67 -10.13 7.28 5.84
C GLN A 67 -10.71 5.91 5.43
N LYS A 68 -11.33 5.84 4.26
CA LYS A 68 -11.87 4.58 3.71
C LYS A 68 -10.75 3.60 3.39
N PHE A 69 -9.65 4.06 2.78
CA PHE A 69 -8.48 3.22 2.51
C PHE A 69 -7.94 2.62 3.81
N PHE A 70 -7.71 3.44 4.84
CA PHE A 70 -7.21 2.95 6.11
C PHE A 70 -8.14 1.92 6.73
N LYS A 71 -9.45 2.22 6.82
CA LYS A 71 -10.42 1.38 7.52
C LYS A 71 -10.86 0.13 6.77
N GLN A 72 -11.00 0.20 5.45
CA GLN A 72 -11.58 -0.88 4.64
C GLN A 72 -10.53 -1.71 3.89
N VAL A 73 -9.35 -1.13 3.63
CA VAL A 73 -8.32 -1.76 2.81
C VAL A 73 -7.12 -2.15 3.66
N TYR A 74 -6.53 -1.21 4.41
CA TYR A 74 -5.29 -1.48 5.13
C TYR A 74 -5.50 -2.20 6.48
N GLU A 75 -6.30 -1.63 7.38
CA GLU A 75 -6.52 -2.11 8.75
C GLU A 75 -6.98 -3.59 8.80
N PRO A 76 -7.91 -4.08 7.95
CA PRO A 76 -8.39 -5.46 8.02
C PRO A 76 -7.33 -6.53 7.74
N VAL A 77 -6.27 -6.19 6.99
CA VAL A 77 -5.24 -7.15 6.56
C VAL A 77 -3.86 -6.85 7.12
N ARG A 78 -3.67 -5.72 7.80
CA ARG A 78 -2.36 -5.23 8.31
C ARG A 78 -1.54 -6.33 8.98
N ASP A 79 -2.15 -7.05 9.92
CA ASP A 79 -1.45 -8.02 10.76
C ASP A 79 -1.47 -9.45 10.16
N ARG A 80 -2.15 -9.65 9.03
CA ARG A 80 -2.34 -10.96 8.37
C ARG A 80 -1.98 -10.96 6.90
N PHE A 81 -1.31 -9.93 6.41
CA PHE A 81 -1.03 -9.78 4.99
C PHE A 81 -0.17 -10.92 4.42
N LEU A 82 0.66 -11.55 5.25
CA LEU A 82 1.42 -12.73 4.84
C LEU A 82 0.50 -13.91 4.45
N GLU A 83 -0.67 -14.07 5.10
CA GLU A 83 -1.66 -15.09 4.73
C GLU A 83 -2.23 -14.84 3.33
N VAL A 84 -2.43 -13.56 2.97
CA VAL A 84 -2.86 -13.13 1.64
C VAL A 84 -1.83 -13.52 0.58
N ILE A 85 -0.54 -13.30 0.86
CA ILE A 85 0.57 -13.65 -0.04
C ILE A 85 0.69 -15.18 -0.22
N LEU A 86 0.52 -15.93 0.87
CA LEU A 86 0.68 -17.39 0.87
C LEU A 86 -0.54 -18.11 0.28
N ASN A 87 -1.75 -17.58 0.46
CA ASN A 87 -2.99 -18.17 -0.03
C ASN A 87 -3.88 -17.12 -0.72
N PRO A 88 -3.66 -16.88 -2.03
CA PRO A 88 -4.43 -15.90 -2.80
C PRO A 88 -5.95 -16.17 -2.87
N ARG A 89 -6.40 -17.38 -2.52
CA ARG A 89 -7.83 -17.72 -2.50
C ARG A 89 -8.58 -17.05 -1.33
N ILE A 90 -7.87 -16.64 -0.27
CA ILE A 90 -8.45 -15.91 0.86
C ILE A 90 -9.03 -14.57 0.40
N LEU A 91 -8.36 -13.90 -0.55
CA LEU A 91 -8.82 -12.64 -1.15
C LEU A 91 -10.25 -12.72 -1.69
N ARG A 92 -10.64 -13.85 -2.29
CA ARG A 92 -11.96 -14.02 -2.90
C ARG A 92 -13.09 -14.24 -1.89
N LYS A 93 -12.80 -14.75 -0.69
CA LYS A 93 -13.83 -15.11 0.31
C LYS A 93 -14.11 -14.01 1.33
N ASP A 94 -13.09 -13.24 1.69
CA ASP A 94 -13.27 -12.18 2.68
C ASP A 94 -13.80 -10.89 2.04
N LEU A 95 -13.39 -10.54 0.80
CA LEU A 95 -13.95 -9.37 0.11
C LEU A 95 -15.48 -9.40 -0.01
N THR A 96 -16.10 -10.58 -0.15
CA THR A 96 -17.57 -10.72 -0.23
C THR A 96 -18.30 -10.53 1.10
N LYS A 97 -17.59 -10.37 2.23
CA LYS A 97 -18.21 -10.13 3.55
C LYS A 97 -18.25 -8.64 3.94
N TRP A 98 -17.50 -7.80 3.25
CA TRP A 98 -17.35 -6.37 3.57
C TRP A 98 -18.11 -5.45 2.60
N PHE A 99 -18.81 -6.03 1.62
CA PHE A 99 -19.82 -5.41 0.76
C PHE A 99 -21.18 -6.07 1.03
#